data_AF-A0A3D3XIR8-F1
#
_entry.id   AF-A0A3D3XIR8-F1
#
_cell.length_a   1.000
_cell.length_b   1.000
_cell.length_c   1.000
_cell.angle_alpha   90.00
_cell.angle_beta   90.00
_cell.angle_gamma   90.00
#
_symmetry.space_group_name_H-M   'P 1'
#
loop_
_entity.id
_entity.type
_entity.pdbx_description
1 polymer ?
#
loop_
_entity_poly.entity_id
_entity_poly.type
_entity_poly.pdbx_seq_one_letter_code
_entity_poly.pdbx_strand_id
1 'polypeptide(L)'
;VAQTLAFDNQLAIVELAGHELLAAMENAISRYPSLDGRFPQVAGIELEFDPNRPGISDQTSLRHPSRIGNLTVIRASGERVALVKDFRVVGNLEQTFFLATNNFL
;
A
#
# COMPACT_ATOMS: atom_id res chain seq x y z
N VAL A 1 24.21 6.50 -6.74
CA VAL A 1 22.85 6.68 -7.30
C VAL A 1 22.68 5.95 -8.63
N ALA A 2 23.56 6.16 -9.63
CA ALA A 2 23.44 5.52 -10.96
C ALA A 2 23.46 3.97 -10.97
N GLN A 3 24.08 3.33 -9.98
CA GLN A 3 24.06 1.86 -9.84
C GLN A 3 22.85 1.32 -9.06
N THR A 4 22.08 2.19 -8.39
CA THR A 4 20.96 1.80 -7.50
C THR A 4 19.61 1.96 -8.20
N LEU A 5 19.46 3.02 -9.00
CA LEU A 5 18.27 3.29 -9.81
C LEU A 5 18.65 3.13 -11.29
N ALA A 6 18.86 1.89 -11.72
CA ALA A 6 19.35 1.57 -13.07
C ALA A 6 18.29 1.74 -14.17
N PHE A 7 17.02 1.93 -13.78
CA PHE A 7 15.91 2.16 -14.68
C PHE A 7 15.56 3.65 -14.66
N ASP A 8 15.38 4.23 -15.86
CA ASP A 8 14.96 5.62 -16.05
C ASP A 8 13.45 5.78 -15.82
N ASN A 9 12.97 5.23 -14.69
CA ASN A 9 11.57 5.31 -14.31
C ASN A 9 11.23 6.74 -13.91
N GLN A 10 10.09 7.22 -14.39
CA GLN A 10 9.59 8.54 -14.02
C GLN A 10 8.74 8.45 -12.75
N LEU A 11 8.63 9.57 -12.03
CA LEU A 11 7.65 9.67 -10.95
C LEU A 11 6.26 9.91 -11.53
N ALA A 12 5.29 9.16 -11.05
CA ALA A 12 3.87 9.31 -11.35
C ALA A 12 3.10 9.59 -10.05
N ILE A 13 2.09 10.44 -10.14
CA ILE A 13 1.12 10.66 -9.06
C ILE A 13 -0.16 9.96 -9.48
N VAL A 14 -0.62 9.02 -8.65
CA VAL A 14 -1.85 8.28 -8.85
C VAL A 14 -2.85 8.69 -7.77
N GLU A 15 -4.05 9.05 -8.21
CA GLU A 15 -5.20 9.26 -7.33
C GLU A 15 -5.88 7.91 -7.08
N LEU A 16 -6.10 7.55 -5.82
CA LEU A 16 -6.66 6.26 -5.41
C LEU A 16 -7.72 6.46 -4.33
N ALA A 17 -8.84 5.77 -4.43
CA ALA A 17 -9.76 5.60 -3.30
C ALA A 17 -9.13 4.67 -2.23
N GLY A 18 -9.55 4.79 -0.98
CA GLY A 18 -9.04 3.97 0.13
C GLY A 18 -9.15 2.46 -0.11
N HIS A 19 -10.18 1.98 -0.82
CA HIS A 19 -10.30 0.56 -1.19
C HIS A 19 -9.26 0.11 -2.24
N GLU A 20 -8.81 1.01 -3.11
CA GLU A 20 -7.78 0.76 -4.12
C GLU A 20 -6.39 0.82 -3.49
N LEU A 21 -6.18 1.80 -2.60
CA LEU A 21 -4.96 1.88 -1.79
C LEU A 21 -4.77 0.63 -0.94
N LEU A 22 -5.84 0.12 -0.33
CA LEU A 22 -5.80 -1.15 0.42
C LEU A 22 -5.41 -2.32 -0.49
N ALA A 23 -6.02 -2.44 -1.67
CA ALA A 23 -5.69 -3.48 -2.64
C ALA A 23 -4.23 -3.41 -3.10
N ALA A 24 -3.73 -2.21 -3.42
CA ALA A 24 -2.36 -1.98 -3.82
C ALA A 24 -1.36 -2.40 -2.73
N MET A 25 -1.61 -2.00 -1.47
CA MET A 25 -0.73 -2.36 -0.35
C MET A 25 -0.78 -3.86 -0.03
N GLU A 26 -1.96 -4.50 -0.05
CA GLU A 26 -2.10 -5.95 0.11
C GLU A 26 -1.33 -6.71 -0.97
N ASN A 27 -1.39 -6.23 -2.21
CA ASN A 27 -0.65 -6.82 -3.32
C ASN A 27 0.87 -6.65 -3.16
N ALA A 28 1.33 -5.52 -2.62
CA ALA A 28 2.75 -5.25 -2.40
C ALA A 28 3.39 -6.23 -1.40
N ILE A 29 2.62 -6.71 -0.42
CA ILE A 29 3.09 -7.68 0.59
C ILE A 29 2.66 -9.13 0.33
N SER A 30 1.89 -9.39 -0.73
CA SER A 30 1.21 -10.68 -0.94
C SER A 30 2.18 -11.86 -1.10
N ARG A 31 3.38 -11.61 -1.60
CA ARG A 31 4.41 -12.63 -1.87
C ARG A 31 5.49 -12.74 -0.80
N TYR A 32 5.49 -11.86 0.20
CA TYR A 32 6.39 -12.00 1.34
C TYR A 32 6.16 -13.39 2.02
N PRO A 33 7.23 -14.14 2.39
CA PRO A 33 8.64 -13.73 2.49
C PRO A 33 9.51 -13.96 1.24
N SER A 34 8.91 -14.24 0.07
CA SER A 34 9.68 -14.38 -1.18
C SER A 34 10.44 -13.09 -1.49
N LEU A 35 11.65 -13.22 -2.04
CA LEU A 35 12.47 -12.10 -2.52
C LEU A 35 11.91 -11.55 -3.83
N ASP A 36 10.75 -10.92 -3.72
CA ASP A 36 10.01 -10.34 -4.84
C ASP A 36 10.10 -8.81 -4.77
N GLY A 37 10.37 -8.17 -5.91
CA GLY A 37 10.59 -6.72 -6.00
C GLY A 37 9.36 -5.87 -5.69
N ARG A 38 8.20 -6.49 -5.47
CA ARG A 38 6.93 -5.83 -5.12
C ARG A 38 6.87 -5.33 -3.68
N PHE A 39 7.74 -5.84 -2.79
CA PHE A 39 7.74 -5.42 -1.40
C PHE A 39 7.94 -3.90 -1.28
N PRO A 40 7.01 -3.18 -0.64
CA PRO A 40 6.95 -1.74 -0.80
C PRO A 40 7.97 -1.05 0.10
N GLN A 41 8.71 -0.09 -0.46
CA GLN A 41 9.34 0.97 0.31
C GLN A 41 8.37 2.14 0.37
N VAL A 42 8.01 2.59 1.57
CA VAL A 42 6.95 3.60 1.75
C VAL A 42 7.43 4.80 2.55
N ALA A 43 6.80 5.94 2.29
CA ALA A 43 6.88 7.16 3.11
C ALA A 43 5.47 7.70 3.30
N GLY A 44 5.17 8.27 4.47
CA GLY A 44 3.82 8.74 4.78
C GLY A 44 2.78 7.62 4.98
N ILE A 45 3.23 6.37 5.13
CA ILE A 45 2.39 5.20 5.43
C ILE A 45 3.05 4.41 6.56
N GLU A 46 2.24 3.98 7.52
CA GLU A 46 2.59 2.91 8.46
C GLU A 46 1.78 1.67 8.13
N LEU A 47 2.48 0.54 7.97
CA LEU A 47 1.93 -0.73 7.53
C LEU A 47 2.41 -1.84 8.46
N GLU A 48 1.47 -2.59 9.02
CA GLU A 48 1.71 -3.82 9.76
C GLU A 48 0.90 -4.95 9.13
N PHE A 49 1.53 -6.11 8.95
CA PHE A 49 0.88 -7.26 8.33
C PHE A 49 1.33 -8.60 8.93
N ASP A 50 0.46 -9.60 8.81
CA ASP A 50 0.73 -10.99 9.21
C ASP A 50 1.04 -11.83 7.96
N PRO A 51 2.29 -12.34 7.81
CA PRO A 51 2.69 -13.12 6.65
C PRO A 51 2.03 -14.51 6.58
N ASN A 52 1.43 -15.00 7.66
CA ASN A 52 0.76 -16.31 7.71
C ASN A 52 -0.66 -16.27 7.14
N ARG A 53 -1.21 -15.07 6.90
CA ARG A 53 -2.52 -14.89 6.29
C ARG A 53 -2.43 -15.03 4.76
N PRO A 54 -3.53 -15.41 4.07
CA PRO A 54 -3.49 -15.61 2.63
C PRO A 54 -3.18 -14.29 1.91
N GLY A 55 -2.20 -14.31 1.00
CA GLY A 55 -1.97 -13.19 0.09
C GLY A 55 -3.09 -13.07 -0.94
N ILE A 56 -3.15 -11.94 -1.63
CA ILE A 56 -4.09 -11.71 -2.73
C ILE A 56 -3.39 -11.78 -4.10
N SER A 57 -4.18 -11.97 -5.16
CA SER A 57 -3.77 -11.85 -6.55
C SER A 57 -4.89 -11.21 -7.37
N ASP A 58 -4.54 -10.39 -8.36
CA ASP A 58 -5.46 -9.86 -9.38
C ASP A 58 -6.64 -9.04 -8.82
N GLN A 59 -6.44 -8.34 -7.70
CA GLN A 59 -7.43 -7.45 -7.09
C GLN A 59 -7.03 -5.99 -7.24
N THR A 60 -7.94 -5.16 -7.76
CA THR A 60 -7.77 -3.70 -7.85
C THR A 60 -8.54 -2.93 -6.79
N SER A 61 -9.44 -3.60 -6.07
CA SER A 61 -10.27 -3.01 -5.01
C SER A 61 -10.50 -4.03 -3.90
N LEU A 62 -10.34 -3.61 -2.64
CA LEU A 62 -10.64 -4.42 -1.47
C LEU A 62 -11.49 -3.64 -0.47
N ARG A 63 -12.54 -4.29 0.04
CA ARG A 63 -13.34 -3.77 1.15
C ARG A 63 -13.03 -4.42 2.49
N HIS A 64 -12.20 -5.46 2.48
CA HIS A 64 -11.76 -6.18 3.66
C HIS A 64 -10.26 -6.47 3.54
N PRO A 65 -9.47 -6.22 4.59
CA PRO A 65 -8.05 -6.58 4.58
C PRO A 65 -7.88 -8.11 4.67
N SER A 66 -6.77 -8.59 4.15
CA SER A 66 -6.31 -9.97 4.31
C SER A 66 -5.08 -10.02 5.21
N ARG A 67 -3.89 -9.71 4.71
CA ARG A 67 -2.64 -9.76 5.49
C ARG A 67 -2.45 -8.51 6.34
N ILE A 68 -3.00 -7.38 5.93
CA ILE A 68 -2.81 -6.10 6.60
C ILE A 68 -3.59 -6.09 7.92
N GLY A 69 -2.85 -6.00 9.02
CA GLY A 69 -3.38 -5.81 10.36
C GLY A 69 -3.67 -4.34 10.64
N ASN A 70 -2.71 -3.46 10.32
CA ASN A 70 -2.83 -2.02 10.50
C ASN A 70 -2.34 -1.29 9.24
N LEU A 71 -3.10 -0.29 8.79
CA LEU A 71 -2.73 0.61 7.69
C LEU A 71 -3.13 2.03 8.05
N THR A 72 -2.13 2.90 8.19
CA THR A 72 -2.32 4.32 8.51
C THR A 72 -1.60 5.18 7.48
N VAL A 73 -2.30 6.17 6.91
CA VAL A 73 -1.70 7.20 6.08
C VAL A 73 -1.41 8.42 6.94
N ILE A 74 -0.20 8.96 6.85
CA ILE A 74 0.25 10.16 7.55
C ILE A 74 0.28 11.30 6.53
N ARG A 75 -0.61 12.29 6.69
CA ARG A 75 -0.67 13.45 5.81
C ARG A 75 0.48 14.42 6.12
N ALA A 76 0.77 15.32 5.18
CA ALA A 76 1.78 16.36 5.36
C ALA A 76 1.51 17.28 6.58
N SER A 77 0.25 17.41 7.00
CA SER A 77 -0.16 18.12 8.22
C SER A 77 0.24 17.40 9.53
N GLY A 78 0.69 16.14 9.45
CA GLY A 78 0.87 15.25 10.60
C GLY A 78 -0.40 14.50 11.00
N GLU A 79 -1.53 14.74 10.34
CA GLU A 79 -2.77 14.00 10.56
C GLU A 79 -2.60 12.52 10.20
N ARG A 80 -3.05 11.63 11.08
CA ARG A 80 -2.98 10.18 10.91
C ARG A 80 -4.36 9.64 10.56
N VAL A 81 -4.51 9.16 9.33
CA VAL A 81 -5.74 8.56 8.81
C VAL A 81 -5.60 7.04 8.83
N ALA A 82 -6.17 6.39 9.83
CA ALA A 82 -6.20 4.94 9.91
C ALA A 82 -7.29 4.38 8.99
N LEU A 83 -6.89 3.56 8.00
CA LEU A 83 -7.82 2.85 7.12
C LEU A 83 -8.16 1.47 7.68
N VAL A 84 -7.14 0.77 8.20
CA VAL A 84 -7.27 -0.57 8.78
C VAL A 84 -6.67 -0.58 10.18
N LYS A 85 -7.39 -1.19 11.14
CA LYS A 85 -6.90 -1.56 12.47
C LYS A 85 -7.37 -2.95 12.84
N ASP A 86 -6.48 -3.75 13.44
CA ASP A 86 -6.78 -5.11 13.91
C ASP A 86 -7.50 -5.97 12.84
N PHE A 87 -7.01 -5.93 11.59
CA PHE A 87 -7.59 -6.61 10.42
C PHE A 87 -9.03 -6.20 10.10
N ARG A 88 -9.43 -4.98 10.48
CA ARG A 88 -10.76 -4.42 10.19
C ARG A 88 -10.64 -3.03 9.60
N VAL A 89 -11.50 -2.72 8.65
CA VAL A 89 -11.62 -1.37 8.11
C VAL A 89 -12.23 -0.47 9.18
N VAL A 90 -11.56 0.64 9.47
CA VAL A 90 -12.01 1.66 10.43
C VAL A 90 -12.11 3.06 9.82
N GLY A 91 -11.49 3.27 8.65
CA GLY A 91 -11.54 4.53 7.91
C GLY A 91 -12.57 4.53 6.77
N ASN A 92 -12.72 5.68 6.12
CA ASN A 92 -13.56 5.80 4.94
C ASN A 92 -12.82 5.30 3.69
N LEU A 93 -13.26 4.17 3.12
CA LEU A 93 -12.65 3.61 1.91
C LEU A 93 -12.98 4.36 0.62
N GLU A 94 -13.96 5.27 0.65
CA GLU A 94 -14.30 6.14 -0.47
C GLU A 94 -13.50 7.46 -0.40
N GLN A 95 -12.68 7.66 0.64
CA GLN A 95 -11.78 8.79 0.72
C GLN A 95 -10.65 8.66 -0.30
N THR A 96 -10.37 9.75 -1.00
CA THR A 96 -9.27 9.85 -1.95
C THR A 96 -7.92 10.11 -1.27
N PHE A 97 -6.89 9.45 -1.81
CA PHE A 97 -5.47 9.63 -1.48
C PHE A 97 -4.66 9.84 -2.76
N PHE A 98 -3.53 10.52 -2.63
CA PHE A 98 -2.56 10.68 -3.71
C PHE A 98 -1.30 9.91 -3.36
N LEU A 99 -0.92 8.98 -4.23
CA LEU A 99 0.29 8.18 -4.11
C LEU A 99 1.30 8.61 -5.16
N ALA A 100 2.49 9.01 -4.72
CA ALA A 100 3.64 9.16 -5.61
C ALA A 100 4.38 7.82 -5.70
N THR A 101 4.57 7.33 -6.92
CA THR A 101 5.26 6.08 -7.21
C THR A 101 6.12 6.24 -8.47
N ASN A 102 6.92 5.24 -8.81
CA ASN A 102 7.42 5.14 -10.18
C ASN A 102 6.24 4.90 -11.15
N ASN A 103 6.44 5.18 -12.43
CA ASN A 103 5.45 4.92 -13.48
C ASN A 103 5.35 3.44 -13.88
N PHE A 104 5.69 2.52 -12.98
CA PHE A 104 5.71 1.08 -13.20
C PHE A 104 5.02 0.36 -12.01
N LEU A 105 3.68 0.26 -12.10
CA LEU A 105 2.80 -0.41 -11.13
C LEU A 105 2.18 -1.68 -11.71
#